data_AF-A0A0Q5WIT0-F1
#
_entry.id   AF-A0A0Q5WIT0-F1
#
_cell.length_a   1.000
_cell.length_b   1.000
_cell.length_c   1.000
_cell.angle_alpha   90.00
_cell.angle_beta   90.00
_cell.angle_gamma   90.00
#
_symmetry.space_group_name_H-M   'P 1'
#
loop_
_entity.id
_entity.type
_entity.pdbx_description
1 polymer ?
#
loop_
_entity_poly.entity_id
_entity_poly.type
_entity_poly.pdbx_seq_one_letter_code
_entity_poly.pdbx_strand_id
1 'polypeptide(L)'
;MSAPGQSTYTTGPAGPVLCRFHELGECDNPVAPPPPSGGRPSTFCTRGEHNRTAFYAAARSRDRELARAAVAGLPAAAATERPVSIANATLGASVDRLQQLLTAVTDQLDVARAALAEATDAESVEAERASVQADARRDVAEAEVRASTAERQRHAADVTAAEALADAERAEEIARTARAERDEALALVETARAQTERAQADLADALARTAAAEVARGSAETARAEAVAARDVADTARAVADAAAAAAREQADRAEAVRAEEHAARLAADTARDQALAAEREARQLVDQVQTASRLAIAEAEQTAAARRAATQAEGRAELAEARATAQADLVTAANRRAERAESTVDRAEESAQRARDERADLAVELATVRRALEGATTRATRATRAENPQGDRA
;
A
#
# COMPACT_ATOMS: atom_id res chain seq x y z
N MET A 1 52.23 -58.13 -30.40
CA MET A 1 52.83 -59.04 -29.41
C MET A 1 52.70 -60.45 -29.98
N SER A 2 53.67 -60.87 -30.79
CA SER A 2 53.69 -62.19 -31.44
C SER A 2 54.63 -63.11 -30.68
N ALA A 3 54.11 -64.27 -30.28
CA ALA A 3 54.87 -65.33 -29.63
C ALA A 3 55.82 -66.03 -30.61
N PRO A 4 57.00 -66.50 -30.19
CA PRO A 4 57.85 -67.35 -31.02
C PRO A 4 57.35 -68.81 -31.00
N GLY A 5 57.40 -69.42 -32.18
CA GLY A 5 56.85 -70.74 -32.49
C GLY A 5 57.55 -71.90 -31.78
N GLN A 6 56.74 -72.86 -31.36
CA GLN A 6 57.16 -74.16 -30.86
C GLN A 6 57.45 -75.09 -32.05
N SER A 7 58.71 -75.53 -32.16
CA SER A 7 59.13 -76.58 -33.09
C SER A 7 58.85 -77.95 -32.46
N THR A 8 57.87 -78.69 -32.99
CA THR A 8 57.58 -80.07 -32.59
C THR A 8 58.42 -81.03 -33.44
N TYR A 9 59.48 -81.59 -32.85
CA TYR A 9 60.17 -82.75 -33.40
C TYR A 9 59.46 -84.04 -32.96
N THR A 10 58.82 -84.71 -33.90
CA THR A 10 58.25 -86.05 -33.75
C THR A 10 59.39 -87.07 -33.67
N THR A 11 59.61 -87.66 -32.49
CA THR A 11 60.59 -88.75 -32.29
C THR A 11 59.87 -90.10 -32.40
N GLY A 12 60.29 -90.96 -33.33
CA GLY A 12 59.82 -92.35 -33.42
C GLY A 12 60.24 -93.19 -32.20
N PRO A 13 59.61 -94.35 -31.94
CA PRO A 13 59.85 -95.12 -30.73
C PRO A 13 61.27 -95.72 -30.72
N ALA A 14 62.14 -95.14 -29.91
CA ALA A 14 63.42 -95.76 -29.54
C ALA A 14 63.12 -97.06 -28.79
N GLY A 15 63.76 -98.16 -29.19
CA GLY A 15 63.69 -99.44 -28.46
C GLY A 15 64.07 -99.26 -26.99
N PRO A 16 63.60 -100.14 -26.09
CA PRO A 16 63.82 -99.98 -24.65
C PRO A 16 65.31 -99.92 -24.35
N VAL A 17 65.75 -98.81 -23.74
CA VAL A 17 67.14 -98.66 -23.28
C VAL A 17 67.37 -99.69 -22.17
N LEU A 18 68.27 -100.63 -22.40
CA LEU A 18 68.60 -101.71 -21.47
C LEU A 18 69.58 -101.26 -20.40
N CYS A 19 69.55 -101.95 -19.26
CA CYS A 19 70.49 -101.74 -18.16
C CYS A 19 71.93 -101.89 -18.63
N ARG A 20 72.83 -101.02 -18.16
CA ARG A 20 74.26 -101.06 -18.54
C ARG A 20 74.96 -102.41 -18.28
N PHE A 21 74.46 -103.22 -17.34
CA PHE A 21 74.94 -104.60 -17.12
C PHE A 21 74.66 -105.56 -18.30
N HIS A 22 73.83 -105.17 -19.28
CA HIS A 22 73.68 -105.88 -20.54
C HIS A 22 75.01 -105.99 -21.31
N GLU A 23 75.88 -104.97 -21.21
CA GLU A 23 77.22 -104.98 -21.83
C GLU A 23 78.11 -106.12 -21.27
N LEU A 24 77.82 -106.57 -20.04
CA LEU A 24 78.51 -107.69 -19.41
C LEU A 24 77.83 -109.04 -19.66
N GLY A 25 76.64 -109.05 -20.30
CA GLY A 25 75.83 -110.25 -20.53
C GLY A 25 75.02 -110.69 -19.29
N GLU A 26 74.93 -109.85 -18.26
CA GLU A 26 74.40 -110.23 -16.94
C GLU A 26 72.99 -109.70 -16.67
N CYS A 27 72.43 -108.86 -17.57
CA CYS A 27 71.11 -108.26 -17.35
C CYS A 27 70.44 -107.72 -18.61
N ASP A 28 69.21 -108.20 -18.91
CA ASP A 28 68.38 -107.71 -20.03
C ASP A 28 67.20 -106.83 -19.59
N ASN A 29 67.18 -106.38 -18.33
CA ASN A 29 66.11 -105.50 -17.84
C ASN A 29 66.25 -104.08 -18.42
N PRO A 30 65.13 -103.38 -18.68
CA PRO A 30 65.15 -101.98 -19.07
C PRO A 30 65.66 -101.07 -17.94
N VAL A 31 66.22 -99.92 -18.31
CA VAL A 31 66.65 -98.88 -17.37
C VAL A 31 65.47 -98.37 -16.53
N ALA A 32 65.74 -98.03 -15.27
CA ALA A 32 64.71 -97.51 -14.37
C ALA A 32 64.13 -96.18 -14.90
N PRO A 33 62.79 -95.98 -14.82
CA PRO A 33 62.18 -94.73 -15.25
C PRO A 33 62.71 -93.53 -14.43
N PRO A 34 62.78 -92.32 -15.02
CA PRO A 34 63.27 -91.14 -14.32
C PRO A 34 62.38 -90.83 -13.09
N PRO A 35 62.97 -90.37 -11.98
CA PRO A 35 62.19 -90.04 -10.78
C PRO A 35 61.27 -88.84 -11.05
N PRO A 36 60.05 -88.82 -10.46
CA PRO A 36 59.08 -87.73 -10.67
C PRO A 36 59.58 -86.37 -10.15
N SER A 37 60.64 -86.36 -9.33
CA SER A 37 61.27 -85.16 -8.78
C SER A 37 62.27 -84.46 -9.72
N GLY A 38 62.37 -84.87 -11.00
CA GLY A 38 63.17 -84.15 -12.01
C GLY A 38 64.69 -84.28 -11.87
N GLY A 39 65.20 -85.50 -11.66
CA GLY A 39 66.63 -85.81 -11.61
C GLY A 39 67.20 -86.42 -12.89
N ARG A 40 68.54 -86.45 -13.01
CA ARG A 40 69.24 -87.11 -14.13
C ARG A 40 68.82 -88.60 -14.21
N PRO A 41 68.41 -89.11 -15.39
CA PRO A 41 67.99 -90.51 -15.51
C PRO A 41 69.13 -91.47 -15.14
N SER A 42 68.77 -92.51 -14.39
CA SER A 42 69.61 -93.66 -14.10
C SER A 42 70.04 -94.35 -15.40
N THR A 43 71.21 -95.00 -15.44
CA THR A 43 71.61 -95.89 -16.55
C THR A 43 71.46 -97.37 -16.20
N PHE A 44 70.87 -97.67 -15.05
CA PHE A 44 70.72 -99.02 -14.49
C PHE A 44 69.24 -99.31 -14.23
N CYS A 45 68.88 -100.60 -14.19
CA CYS A 45 67.51 -101.05 -13.86
C CYS A 45 67.19 -100.88 -12.36
N THR A 46 65.98 -101.24 -11.95
CA THR A 46 65.50 -101.13 -10.57
C THR A 46 66.09 -102.16 -9.60
N ARG A 47 66.98 -103.05 -10.06
CA ARG A 47 67.69 -104.01 -9.18
C ARG A 47 68.70 -103.24 -8.33
N GLY A 48 68.59 -103.32 -7.01
CA GLY A 48 69.46 -102.58 -6.07
C GLY A 48 70.96 -102.91 -6.22
N GLU A 49 71.28 -104.10 -6.71
CA GLU A 49 72.66 -104.53 -7.00
C GLU A 49 73.23 -103.91 -8.28
N HIS A 50 72.39 -103.39 -9.17
CA HIS A 50 72.81 -102.81 -10.44
C HIS A 50 73.04 -101.30 -10.26
N ASN A 51 74.24 -100.95 -9.80
CA ASN A 51 74.68 -99.58 -9.66
C ASN A 51 76.07 -99.41 -10.26
N ARG A 52 76.52 -98.14 -10.36
CA ARG A 52 77.81 -97.79 -10.97
C ARG A 52 78.98 -98.52 -10.29
N THR A 53 78.97 -98.62 -8.98
CA THR A 53 80.07 -99.24 -8.22
C THR A 53 80.16 -100.73 -8.51
N ALA A 54 79.02 -101.43 -8.53
CA ALA A 54 78.93 -102.84 -8.86
C ALA A 54 79.35 -103.11 -10.32
N PHE A 55 78.96 -102.25 -11.27
CA PHE A 55 79.34 -102.38 -12.67
C PHE A 55 80.86 -102.33 -12.88
N TYR A 56 81.54 -101.36 -12.26
CA TYR A 56 83.00 -101.25 -12.35
C TYR A 56 83.74 -102.36 -11.59
N ALA A 57 83.14 -102.97 -10.58
CA ALA A 57 83.70 -104.14 -9.92
C ALA A 57 83.60 -105.39 -10.82
N ALA A 58 82.42 -105.62 -11.41
CA ALA A 58 82.15 -106.73 -12.33
C ALA A 58 83.04 -106.63 -13.59
N ALA A 59 83.09 -105.47 -14.25
CA ALA A 59 83.93 -105.24 -15.42
C ALA A 59 85.43 -105.52 -15.14
N ARG A 60 85.96 -105.05 -14.01
CA ARG A 60 87.36 -105.33 -13.61
C ARG A 60 87.62 -106.80 -13.26
N SER A 61 86.63 -107.52 -12.73
CA SER A 61 86.78 -108.95 -12.46
C SER A 61 86.89 -109.76 -13.75
N ARG A 62 86.08 -109.40 -14.76
CA ARG A 62 86.11 -110.00 -16.09
C ARG A 62 87.41 -109.66 -16.85
N ASP A 63 87.88 -108.43 -16.78
CA ASP A 63 89.19 -108.05 -17.35
C ASP A 63 90.34 -108.83 -16.69
N ARG A 64 90.25 -109.08 -15.37
CA ARG A 64 91.24 -109.92 -14.65
C ARG A 64 91.13 -111.39 -15.02
N GLU A 65 89.94 -111.92 -15.28
CA GLU A 65 89.78 -113.29 -15.78
C GLU A 65 90.31 -113.45 -17.20
N LEU A 66 90.04 -112.49 -18.10
CA LEU A 66 90.62 -112.47 -19.44
C LEU A 66 92.15 -112.34 -19.41
N ALA A 67 92.69 -111.50 -18.52
CA ALA A 67 94.14 -111.40 -18.32
C ALA A 67 94.75 -112.68 -17.73
N ARG A 68 94.05 -113.39 -16.83
CA ARG A 68 94.50 -114.70 -16.29
C ARG A 68 94.44 -115.80 -17.35
N ALA A 69 93.42 -115.80 -18.21
CA ALA A 69 93.31 -116.72 -19.33
C ALA A 69 94.42 -116.49 -20.38
N ALA A 70 94.84 -115.24 -20.59
CA ALA A 70 95.94 -114.89 -21.49
C ALA A 70 97.33 -115.33 -20.96
N VAL A 71 97.51 -115.45 -19.64
CA VAL A 71 98.79 -115.84 -19.01
C VAL A 71 98.92 -117.36 -18.81
N ALA A 72 97.82 -118.11 -18.77
CA ALA A 72 97.81 -119.58 -18.57
C ALA A 72 98.18 -120.41 -19.82
N GLY A 73 98.42 -119.79 -20.99
CA GLY A 73 98.68 -120.47 -22.27
C GLY A 73 100.14 -120.80 -22.60
N LEU A 74 101.10 -120.67 -21.66
CA LEU A 74 102.53 -120.93 -21.92
C LEU A 74 103.00 -122.24 -21.25
N PRO A 75 103.36 -123.31 -21.99
CA PRO A 75 103.99 -124.47 -21.39
C PRO A 75 105.48 -124.21 -21.14
N ALA A 76 105.88 -124.15 -19.88
CA ALA A 76 107.27 -124.23 -19.43
C ALA A 76 107.66 -125.70 -19.24
N ALA A 77 108.59 -126.20 -20.04
CA ALA A 77 109.15 -127.54 -19.90
C ALA A 77 110.29 -127.54 -18.88
N ALA A 78 110.12 -128.31 -17.80
CA ALA A 78 111.20 -128.83 -16.95
C ALA A 78 111.04 -130.36 -16.95
N ALA A 79 111.86 -131.13 -17.69
CA ALA A 79 113.25 -131.48 -17.39
C ALA A 79 113.40 -132.40 -16.16
N THR A 80 113.20 -133.71 -16.38
CA THR A 80 114.04 -134.74 -15.75
C THR A 80 114.30 -135.88 -16.75
N GLU A 81 115.59 -135.99 -17.11
CA GLU A 81 116.35 -137.11 -17.68
C GLU A 81 116.15 -137.57 -19.14
N ARG A 82 117.30 -137.52 -19.87
CA ARG A 82 117.68 -138.17 -21.16
C ARG A 82 117.37 -137.38 -22.44
N PRO A 83 118.02 -137.70 -23.56
CA PRO A 83 119.44 -137.68 -23.92
C PRO A 83 119.79 -136.40 -24.73
N VAL A 84 121.05 -136.24 -25.15
CA VAL A 84 121.68 -135.03 -25.75
C VAL A 84 120.99 -134.45 -27.02
N SER A 85 119.91 -135.04 -27.55
CA SER A 85 119.20 -134.55 -28.73
C SER A 85 118.20 -133.41 -28.47
N ILE A 86 117.65 -133.29 -27.26
CA ILE A 86 116.65 -132.25 -26.94
C ILE A 86 117.31 -130.90 -26.64
N ALA A 87 118.56 -130.89 -26.15
CA ALA A 87 119.30 -129.65 -25.89
C ALA A 87 119.47 -128.79 -27.17
N ASN A 88 119.72 -129.42 -28.33
CA ASN A 88 119.77 -128.74 -29.62
C ASN A 88 118.39 -128.26 -30.09
N ALA A 89 117.31 -128.97 -29.76
CA ALA A 89 115.95 -128.56 -30.10
C ALA A 89 115.46 -127.39 -29.22
N THR A 90 115.78 -127.37 -27.92
CA THR A 90 115.49 -126.24 -27.04
C THR A 90 116.37 -125.03 -27.33
N LEU A 91 117.63 -125.24 -27.74
CA LEU A 91 118.50 -124.17 -28.21
C LEU A 91 117.97 -123.60 -29.53
N GLY A 92 117.58 -124.45 -30.49
CA GLY A 92 116.92 -124.04 -31.73
C GLY A 92 115.63 -123.24 -31.47
N ALA A 93 114.74 -123.73 -30.61
CA ALA A 93 113.50 -123.02 -30.25
C ALA A 93 113.76 -121.69 -29.50
N SER A 94 114.81 -121.62 -28.69
CA SER A 94 115.21 -120.38 -28.00
C SER A 94 115.82 -119.38 -28.99
N VAL A 95 116.62 -119.85 -29.94
CA VAL A 95 117.19 -119.05 -31.04
C VAL A 95 116.10 -118.55 -31.98
N ASP A 96 115.12 -119.38 -32.35
CA ASP A 96 113.97 -119.00 -33.17
C ASP A 96 113.09 -117.96 -32.46
N ARG A 97 112.87 -118.12 -31.15
CA ARG A 97 112.11 -117.14 -30.35
C ARG A 97 112.87 -115.84 -30.19
N LEU A 98 114.20 -115.88 -30.02
CA LEU A 98 115.04 -114.69 -30.02
C LEU A 98 115.01 -114.00 -31.38
N GLN A 99 115.05 -114.76 -32.49
CA GLN A 99 114.90 -114.22 -33.83
C GLN A 99 113.52 -113.58 -34.02
N GLN A 100 112.44 -114.22 -33.59
CA GLN A 100 111.08 -113.65 -33.67
C GLN A 100 110.95 -112.37 -32.85
N LEU A 101 111.53 -112.31 -31.64
CA LEU A 101 111.54 -111.11 -30.81
C LEU A 101 112.38 -110.00 -31.43
N LEU A 102 113.54 -110.34 -32.01
CA LEU A 102 114.37 -109.38 -32.73
C LEU A 102 113.65 -108.85 -33.97
N THR A 103 112.98 -109.70 -34.75
CA THR A 103 112.13 -109.27 -35.88
C THR A 103 111.02 -108.34 -35.42
N ALA A 104 110.27 -108.71 -34.36
CA ALA A 104 109.20 -107.86 -33.83
C ALA A 104 109.72 -106.51 -33.31
N VAL A 105 110.89 -106.47 -32.66
CA VAL A 105 111.54 -105.23 -32.24
C VAL A 105 111.98 -104.40 -33.45
N THR A 106 112.46 -105.05 -34.51
CA THR A 106 112.85 -104.37 -35.76
C THR A 106 111.63 -103.77 -36.44
N ASP A 107 110.52 -104.52 -36.55
CA ASP A 107 109.25 -104.03 -37.08
C ASP A 107 108.71 -102.85 -36.25
N GLN A 108 108.78 -102.93 -34.92
CA GLN A 108 108.36 -101.84 -34.03
C GLN A 108 109.26 -100.61 -34.15
N LEU A 109 110.57 -100.80 -34.32
CA LEU A 109 111.51 -99.71 -34.55
C LEU A 109 111.28 -99.07 -35.92
N ASP A 110 110.89 -99.84 -36.93
CA ASP A 110 110.58 -99.32 -38.25
C ASP A 110 109.24 -98.57 -38.26
N VAL A 111 108.23 -99.05 -37.53
CA VAL A 111 106.99 -98.28 -37.27
C VAL A 111 107.27 -97.01 -36.50
N ALA A 112 108.10 -97.06 -35.45
CA ALA A 112 108.47 -95.89 -34.66
C ALA A 112 109.30 -94.89 -35.48
N ARG A 113 110.20 -95.37 -36.35
CA ARG A 113 110.96 -94.54 -37.30
C ARG A 113 110.05 -93.92 -38.35
N ALA A 114 109.06 -94.65 -38.88
CA ALA A 114 108.08 -94.12 -39.82
C ALA A 114 107.21 -93.04 -39.15
N ALA A 115 106.74 -93.29 -37.92
CA ALA A 115 105.97 -92.32 -37.15
C ALA A 115 106.80 -91.08 -36.77
N LEU A 116 108.08 -91.26 -36.42
CA LEU A 116 109.00 -90.15 -36.15
C LEU A 116 109.31 -89.38 -37.44
N ALA A 117 109.51 -90.07 -38.57
CA ALA A 117 109.73 -89.44 -39.87
C ALA A 117 108.52 -88.61 -40.30
N GLU A 118 107.29 -89.11 -40.10
CA GLU A 118 106.06 -88.36 -40.35
C GLU A 118 105.93 -87.15 -39.40
N ALA A 119 106.16 -87.34 -38.09
CA ALA A 119 106.05 -86.28 -37.09
C ALA A 119 107.18 -85.24 -37.15
N THR A 120 108.29 -85.56 -37.82
CA THR A 120 109.43 -84.65 -38.04
C THR A 120 109.59 -84.25 -39.50
N ASP A 121 108.66 -84.66 -40.36
CA ASP A 121 108.60 -84.19 -41.73
C ASP A 121 108.26 -82.70 -41.71
N ALA A 122 109.26 -81.90 -42.07
CA ALA A 122 109.15 -80.45 -42.05
C ALA A 122 108.03 -79.96 -42.97
N GLU A 123 107.79 -80.65 -44.10
CA GLU A 123 106.73 -80.29 -45.04
C GLU A 123 105.34 -80.53 -44.43
N SER A 124 105.12 -81.68 -43.78
CA SER A 124 103.87 -81.99 -43.07
C SER A 124 103.58 -81.00 -41.94
N VAL A 125 104.57 -80.70 -41.09
CA VAL A 125 104.41 -79.74 -39.97
C VAL A 125 104.19 -78.30 -40.47
N GLU A 126 104.88 -77.88 -41.54
CA GLU A 126 104.64 -76.58 -42.17
C GLU A 126 103.25 -76.48 -42.81
N ALA A 127 102.75 -77.56 -43.42
CA ALA A 127 101.40 -77.64 -43.96
C ALA A 127 100.33 -77.54 -42.86
N GLU A 128 100.49 -78.26 -41.75
CA GLU A 128 99.59 -78.15 -40.58
C GLU A 128 99.62 -76.74 -39.98
N ARG A 129 100.81 -76.16 -39.79
CA ARG A 129 100.94 -74.79 -39.29
C ARG A 129 100.28 -73.78 -40.24
N ALA A 130 100.43 -73.95 -41.55
CA ALA A 130 99.76 -73.11 -42.54
C ALA A 130 98.24 -73.26 -42.45
N SER A 131 97.72 -74.49 -42.26
CA SER A 131 96.30 -74.76 -42.05
C SER A 131 95.77 -74.08 -40.78
N VAL A 132 96.44 -74.27 -39.63
CA VAL A 132 96.05 -73.63 -38.37
C VAL A 132 96.11 -72.12 -38.45
N GLN A 133 97.11 -71.56 -39.13
CA GLN A 133 97.18 -70.11 -39.37
C GLN A 133 96.07 -69.62 -40.29
N ALA A 134 95.67 -70.40 -41.29
CA ALA A 134 94.54 -70.08 -42.15
C ALA A 134 93.21 -70.11 -41.37
N ASP A 135 93.00 -71.13 -40.54
CA ASP A 135 91.82 -71.25 -39.67
C ASP A 135 91.77 -70.14 -38.63
N ALA A 136 92.88 -69.81 -37.98
CA ALA A 136 92.95 -68.70 -37.03
C ALA A 136 92.64 -67.34 -37.69
N ARG A 137 93.15 -67.10 -38.90
CA ARG A 137 92.81 -65.89 -39.68
C ARG A 137 91.33 -65.87 -40.06
N ARG A 138 90.76 -67.03 -40.39
CA ARG A 138 89.33 -67.17 -40.68
C ARG A 138 88.48 -66.86 -39.45
N ASP A 139 88.81 -67.43 -38.30
CA ASP A 139 88.10 -67.21 -37.04
C ASP A 139 88.13 -65.75 -36.60
N VAL A 140 89.30 -65.08 -36.75
CA VAL A 140 89.44 -63.64 -36.49
C VAL A 140 88.56 -62.84 -37.44
N ALA A 141 88.59 -63.13 -38.75
CA ALA A 141 87.75 -62.44 -39.73
C ALA A 141 86.25 -62.65 -39.44
N GLU A 142 85.82 -63.87 -39.08
CA GLU A 142 84.44 -64.16 -38.70
C GLU A 142 84.04 -63.46 -37.37
N ALA A 143 84.96 -63.34 -36.42
CA ALA A 143 84.73 -62.57 -35.18
C ALA A 143 84.61 -61.07 -35.44
N GLU A 144 85.46 -60.49 -36.29
CA GLU A 144 85.41 -59.09 -36.70
C GLU A 144 84.11 -58.76 -37.44
N VAL A 145 83.68 -59.63 -38.37
CA VAL A 145 82.38 -59.47 -39.07
C VAL A 145 81.22 -59.51 -38.08
N ARG A 146 81.24 -60.43 -37.09
CA ARG A 146 80.24 -60.50 -36.03
C ARG A 146 80.23 -59.25 -35.15
N ALA A 147 81.41 -58.78 -34.72
CA ALA A 147 81.55 -57.57 -33.91
C ALA A 147 81.05 -56.32 -34.66
N SER A 148 81.45 -56.15 -35.91
CA SER A 148 81.02 -55.05 -36.78
C SER A 148 79.50 -55.07 -37.02
N THR A 149 78.91 -56.26 -37.17
CA THR A 149 77.45 -56.41 -37.30
C THR A 149 76.73 -56.04 -36.01
N ALA A 150 77.24 -56.48 -34.86
CA ALA A 150 76.69 -56.13 -33.56
C ALA A 150 76.79 -54.62 -33.26
N GLU A 151 77.88 -53.97 -33.66
CA GLU A 151 78.03 -52.51 -33.55
C GLU A 151 77.03 -51.76 -34.42
N ARG A 152 76.85 -52.17 -35.68
CA ARG A 152 75.82 -51.58 -36.55
C ARG A 152 74.42 -51.76 -35.98
N GLN A 153 74.12 -52.92 -35.42
CA GLN A 153 72.81 -53.17 -34.78
C GLN A 153 72.60 -52.30 -33.54
N ARG A 154 73.62 -52.14 -32.68
CA ARG A 154 73.55 -51.23 -31.52
C ARG A 154 73.35 -49.79 -31.97
N HIS A 155 74.15 -49.33 -32.93
CA HIS A 155 74.02 -47.97 -33.45
C HIS A 155 72.63 -47.70 -34.06
N ALA A 156 72.09 -48.66 -34.83
CA ALA A 156 70.74 -48.54 -35.37
C ALA A 156 69.68 -48.48 -34.24
N ALA A 157 69.82 -49.31 -33.20
CA ALA A 157 68.93 -49.28 -32.05
C ALA A 157 69.01 -47.95 -31.28
N ASP A 158 70.22 -47.41 -31.09
CA ASP A 158 70.43 -46.12 -30.42
C ASP A 158 69.82 -44.97 -31.22
N VAL A 159 69.95 -44.97 -32.55
CA VAL A 159 69.31 -43.99 -33.43
C VAL A 159 67.78 -44.09 -33.33
N THR A 160 67.22 -45.30 -33.44
CA THR A 160 65.77 -45.49 -33.31
C THR A 160 65.25 -45.07 -31.92
N ALA A 161 66.02 -45.34 -30.85
CA ALA A 161 65.65 -44.90 -29.51
C ALA A 161 65.70 -43.38 -29.36
N ALA A 162 66.71 -42.72 -29.92
CA ALA A 162 66.82 -41.26 -29.92
C ALA A 162 65.68 -40.60 -30.72
N GLU A 163 65.33 -41.16 -31.88
CA GLU A 163 64.18 -40.70 -32.67
C GLU A 163 62.86 -40.87 -31.92
N ALA A 164 62.64 -42.01 -31.26
CA ALA A 164 61.45 -42.27 -30.47
C ALA A 164 61.31 -41.31 -29.27
N LEU A 165 62.42 -40.95 -28.62
CA LEU A 165 62.44 -39.94 -27.56
C LEU A 165 62.10 -38.54 -28.11
N ALA A 166 62.68 -38.16 -29.25
CA ALA A 166 62.39 -36.89 -29.90
C ALA A 166 60.94 -36.79 -30.40
N ASP A 167 60.34 -37.90 -30.85
CA ASP A 167 58.91 -37.99 -31.17
C ASP A 167 58.03 -37.85 -29.93
N ALA A 168 58.40 -38.50 -28.82
CA ALA A 168 57.69 -38.41 -27.55
C ALA A 168 57.69 -36.96 -27.00
N GLU A 169 58.84 -36.30 -26.99
CA GLU A 169 58.96 -34.90 -26.57
C GLU A 169 58.10 -33.96 -27.43
N ARG A 170 58.08 -34.16 -28.76
CA ARG A 170 57.19 -33.41 -29.67
C ARG A 170 55.72 -33.66 -29.37
N ALA A 171 55.34 -34.91 -29.11
CA ALA A 171 53.96 -35.25 -28.76
C ALA A 171 53.53 -34.62 -27.42
N GLU A 172 54.44 -34.58 -26.44
CA GLU A 172 54.20 -33.93 -25.15
C GLU A 172 54.05 -32.40 -25.30
N GLU A 173 54.87 -31.77 -26.14
CA GLU A 173 54.72 -30.34 -26.45
C GLU A 173 53.37 -30.03 -27.10
N ILE A 174 52.98 -30.80 -28.11
CA ILE A 174 51.67 -30.66 -28.77
C ILE A 174 50.54 -30.84 -27.73
N ALA A 175 50.65 -31.84 -26.85
CA ALA A 175 49.66 -32.07 -25.82
C ALA A 175 49.60 -30.93 -24.79
N ARG A 176 50.73 -30.32 -24.42
CA ARG A 176 50.77 -29.14 -23.54
C ARG A 176 50.09 -27.95 -24.18
N THR A 177 50.44 -27.64 -25.43
CA THR A 177 49.82 -26.54 -26.19
C THR A 177 48.32 -26.73 -26.34
N ALA A 178 47.87 -27.92 -26.73
CA ALA A 178 46.44 -28.22 -26.87
C ALA A 178 45.67 -28.09 -25.54
N ARG A 179 46.28 -28.44 -24.40
CA ARG A 179 45.68 -28.23 -23.08
C ARG A 179 45.59 -26.74 -22.72
N ALA A 180 46.64 -25.97 -23.00
CA ALA A 180 46.66 -24.52 -22.76
C ALA A 180 45.59 -23.81 -23.61
N GLU A 181 45.49 -24.13 -24.90
CA GLU A 181 44.46 -23.58 -25.79
C GLU A 181 43.04 -23.95 -25.33
N ARG A 182 42.83 -25.19 -24.88
CA ARG A 182 41.55 -25.61 -24.30
C ARG A 182 41.21 -24.80 -23.05
N ASP A 183 42.17 -24.63 -22.14
CA ASP A 183 41.95 -23.92 -20.89
C ASP A 183 41.66 -22.43 -21.13
N GLU A 184 42.33 -21.82 -22.11
CA GLU A 184 42.02 -20.46 -22.57
C GLU A 184 40.61 -20.37 -23.17
N ALA A 185 40.22 -21.32 -24.04
CA ALA A 185 38.88 -21.36 -24.61
C ALA A 185 37.78 -21.53 -23.54
N LEU A 186 38.02 -22.36 -22.52
CA LEU A 186 37.10 -22.52 -21.39
C LEU A 186 36.97 -21.22 -20.57
N ALA A 187 38.09 -20.53 -20.30
CA ALA A 187 38.08 -19.25 -19.60
C ALA A 187 37.31 -18.16 -20.37
N LEU A 188 37.42 -18.15 -21.71
CA LEU A 188 36.63 -17.25 -22.57
C LEU A 188 35.13 -17.56 -22.50
N VAL A 189 34.75 -18.85 -22.50
CA VAL A 189 33.36 -19.28 -22.36
C VAL A 189 32.79 -18.89 -20.99
N GLU A 190 33.54 -19.09 -19.91
CA GLU A 190 33.13 -18.68 -18.56
C GLU A 190 32.95 -17.15 -18.46
N THR A 191 33.88 -16.39 -19.05
CA THR A 191 33.77 -14.92 -19.11
C THR A 191 32.52 -14.49 -19.89
N ALA A 192 32.28 -15.08 -21.06
CA ALA A 192 31.10 -14.77 -21.88
C ALA A 192 29.78 -15.15 -21.17
N ARG A 193 29.76 -16.26 -20.44
CA ARG A 193 28.63 -16.68 -19.62
C ARG A 193 28.38 -15.68 -18.49
N ALA A 194 29.42 -15.28 -17.75
CA ALA A 194 29.30 -14.29 -16.68
C ALA A 194 28.81 -12.92 -17.20
N GLN A 195 29.26 -12.50 -18.38
CA GLN A 195 28.77 -11.28 -19.04
C GLN A 195 27.29 -11.39 -19.44
N THR A 196 26.88 -12.56 -19.95
CA THR A 196 25.48 -12.83 -20.33
C THR A 196 24.57 -12.83 -19.11
N GLU A 197 24.98 -13.47 -18.01
CA GLU A 197 24.23 -13.49 -16.74
C GLU A 197 24.10 -12.07 -16.15
N ARG A 198 25.15 -11.26 -16.21
CA ARG A 198 25.09 -9.84 -15.81
C ARG A 198 24.13 -9.04 -16.69
N ALA A 199 24.21 -9.18 -18.01
CA ALA A 199 23.31 -8.48 -18.92
C ALA A 199 21.84 -8.87 -18.73
N GLN A 200 21.57 -10.14 -18.40
CA GLN A 200 20.21 -10.61 -18.06
C GLN A 200 19.72 -10.00 -16.73
N ALA A 201 20.58 -9.92 -15.71
CA ALA A 201 20.24 -9.27 -14.45
C ALA A 201 19.97 -7.77 -14.64
N ASP A 202 20.81 -7.07 -15.40
CA ASP A 202 20.65 -5.65 -15.72
C ASP A 202 19.35 -5.38 -16.48
N LEU A 203 18.99 -6.26 -17.44
CA LEU A 203 17.72 -6.18 -18.16
C LEU A 203 16.53 -6.39 -17.24
N ALA A 204 16.57 -7.39 -16.36
CA ALA A 204 15.50 -7.65 -15.39
C ALA A 204 15.29 -6.46 -14.44
N ASP A 205 16.37 -5.86 -13.95
CA ASP A 205 16.35 -4.67 -13.10
C ASP A 205 15.80 -3.43 -13.85
N ALA A 206 16.17 -3.24 -15.12
CA ALA A 206 15.61 -2.19 -15.96
C ALA A 206 14.09 -2.35 -16.19
N LEU A 207 13.63 -3.58 -16.44
CA LEU A 207 12.20 -3.88 -16.58
C LEU A 207 11.45 -3.64 -15.27
N ALA A 208 12.01 -4.06 -14.13
CA ALA A 208 11.42 -3.81 -12.81
C ALA A 208 11.30 -2.31 -12.50
N ARG A 209 12.33 -1.52 -12.80
CA ARG A 209 12.30 -0.06 -12.66
C ARG A 209 11.24 0.59 -13.54
N THR A 210 11.09 0.11 -14.79
CA THR A 210 10.09 0.63 -15.73
C THR A 210 8.68 0.33 -15.25
N ALA A 211 8.40 -0.90 -14.83
CA ALA A 211 7.11 -1.29 -14.27
C ALA A 211 6.77 -0.49 -12.99
N ALA A 212 7.73 -0.30 -12.09
CA ALA A 212 7.53 0.53 -10.90
C ALA A 212 7.22 2.00 -11.25
N ALA A 213 7.88 2.56 -12.26
CA ALA A 213 7.63 3.91 -12.73
C ALA A 213 6.26 4.06 -13.42
N GLU A 214 5.77 3.02 -14.11
CA GLU A 214 4.42 2.99 -14.69
C GLU A 214 3.34 2.92 -13.61
N VAL A 215 3.51 2.06 -12.60
CA VAL A 215 2.62 1.99 -11.44
C VAL A 215 2.58 3.33 -10.70
N ALA A 216 3.75 3.95 -10.48
CA ALA A 216 3.84 5.26 -9.85
C ALA A 216 3.11 6.34 -10.67
N ARG A 217 3.28 6.35 -12.00
CA ARG A 217 2.55 7.26 -12.91
C ARG A 217 1.03 7.05 -12.83
N GLY A 218 0.56 5.81 -12.94
CA GLY A 218 -0.87 5.50 -12.83
C GLY A 218 -1.46 5.89 -11.47
N SER A 219 -0.72 5.69 -10.38
CA SER A 219 -1.14 6.13 -9.04
C SER A 219 -1.23 7.66 -8.92
N ALA A 220 -0.28 8.38 -9.51
CA ALA A 220 -0.28 9.84 -9.52
C ALA A 220 -1.41 10.42 -10.39
N GLU A 221 -1.71 9.78 -11.51
CA GLU A 221 -2.85 10.14 -12.37
C GLU A 221 -4.18 9.90 -11.65
N THR A 222 -4.32 8.78 -10.96
CA THR A 222 -5.51 8.47 -10.14
C THR A 222 -5.68 9.50 -9.03
N ALA A 223 -4.63 9.79 -8.26
CA ALA A 223 -4.67 10.80 -7.20
C ALA A 223 -5.01 12.21 -7.74
N ARG A 224 -4.56 12.57 -8.94
CA ARG A 224 -4.94 13.82 -9.60
C ARG A 224 -6.41 13.83 -9.97
N ALA A 225 -6.94 12.75 -10.55
CA ALA A 225 -8.35 12.64 -10.90
C ALA A 225 -9.24 12.73 -9.65
N GLU A 226 -8.88 12.05 -8.57
CA GLU A 226 -9.57 12.13 -7.28
C GLU A 226 -9.54 13.55 -6.70
N ALA A 227 -8.40 14.23 -6.76
CA ALA A 227 -8.26 15.61 -6.30
C ALA A 227 -9.12 16.59 -7.12
N VAL A 228 -9.24 16.39 -8.44
CA VAL A 228 -10.14 17.18 -9.30
C VAL A 228 -11.60 16.90 -8.93
N ALA A 229 -11.99 15.64 -8.84
CA ALA A 229 -13.36 15.27 -8.45
C ALA A 229 -13.74 15.83 -7.06
N ALA A 230 -12.83 15.79 -6.10
CA ALA A 230 -13.05 16.37 -4.78
C ALA A 230 -13.23 17.90 -4.82
N ARG A 231 -12.50 18.60 -5.70
CA ARG A 231 -12.70 20.04 -5.92
C ARG A 231 -14.06 20.34 -6.53
N ASP A 232 -14.47 19.61 -7.56
CA ASP A 232 -15.77 19.80 -8.21
C ASP A 232 -16.94 19.58 -7.23
N VAL A 233 -16.83 18.57 -6.36
CA VAL A 233 -17.79 18.33 -5.27
C VAL A 233 -17.80 19.49 -4.28
N ALA A 234 -16.63 19.99 -3.87
CA ALA A 234 -16.53 21.12 -2.95
C ALA A 234 -17.09 22.42 -3.55
N ASP A 235 -16.84 22.68 -4.83
CA ASP A 235 -17.36 23.85 -5.54
C ASP A 235 -18.88 23.76 -5.72
N THR A 236 -19.40 22.56 -6.03
CA THR A 236 -20.85 22.31 -6.06
C THR A 236 -21.49 22.54 -4.69
N ALA A 237 -20.88 22.01 -3.62
CA ALA A 237 -21.36 22.22 -2.25
C ALA A 237 -21.34 23.71 -1.86
N ARG A 238 -20.31 24.45 -2.26
CA ARG A 238 -20.23 25.91 -2.06
C ARG A 238 -21.35 26.62 -2.81
N ALA A 239 -21.58 26.30 -4.09
CA ALA A 239 -22.65 26.91 -4.88
C ALA A 239 -24.03 26.65 -4.27
N VAL A 240 -24.29 25.44 -3.75
CA VAL A 240 -25.53 25.10 -3.03
C VAL A 240 -25.65 25.91 -1.73
N ALA A 241 -24.57 26.03 -0.96
CA ALA A 241 -24.55 26.83 0.27
C ALA A 241 -24.80 28.32 0.00
N ASP A 242 -24.18 28.88 -1.05
CA ASP A 242 -24.37 30.27 -1.47
C ASP A 242 -25.82 30.52 -1.93
N ALA A 243 -26.41 29.59 -2.70
CA ALA A 243 -27.81 29.66 -3.10
C ALA A 243 -28.77 29.58 -1.90
N ALA A 244 -28.49 28.70 -0.94
CA ALA A 244 -29.27 28.59 0.29
C ALA A 244 -29.17 29.87 1.14
N ALA A 245 -27.97 30.46 1.24
CA ALA A 245 -27.76 31.72 1.94
C ALA A 245 -28.48 32.89 1.26
N ALA A 246 -28.48 32.95 -0.08
CA ALA A 246 -29.24 33.95 -0.84
C ALA A 246 -30.75 33.80 -0.61
N ALA A 247 -31.28 32.57 -0.67
CA ALA A 247 -32.69 32.29 -0.40
C ALA A 247 -33.09 32.65 1.04
N ALA A 248 -32.23 32.38 2.02
CA ALA A 248 -32.47 32.75 3.42
C ALA A 248 -32.51 34.27 3.62
N ARG A 249 -31.63 35.03 2.93
CA ARG A 249 -31.68 36.51 2.93
C ARG A 249 -32.98 37.02 2.34
N GLU A 250 -33.39 36.51 1.18
CA GLU A 250 -34.63 36.91 0.54
C GLU A 250 -35.86 36.62 1.42
N GLN A 251 -35.88 35.49 2.13
CA GLN A 251 -36.93 35.18 3.11
C GLN A 251 -36.92 36.14 4.31
N ALA A 252 -35.73 36.51 4.80
CA ALA A 252 -35.59 37.49 5.89
C ALA A 252 -36.10 38.88 5.46
N ASP A 253 -35.73 39.33 4.26
CA ASP A 253 -36.17 40.60 3.69
C ASP A 253 -37.70 40.62 3.50
N ARG A 254 -38.28 39.52 2.99
CA ARG A 254 -39.74 39.36 2.90
C ARG A 254 -40.42 39.40 4.27
N ALA A 255 -39.87 38.72 5.26
CA ALA A 255 -40.42 38.74 6.62
C ALA A 255 -40.32 40.14 7.25
N GLU A 256 -39.25 40.88 6.98
CA GLU A 256 -39.10 42.26 7.43
C GLU A 256 -40.10 43.21 6.74
N ALA A 257 -40.32 43.06 5.43
CA ALA A 257 -41.34 43.81 4.70
C ALA A 257 -42.74 43.56 5.29
N VAL A 258 -43.11 42.30 5.55
CA VAL A 258 -44.39 41.96 6.20
C VAL A 258 -44.50 42.61 7.58
N ARG A 259 -43.44 42.55 8.41
CA ARG A 259 -43.44 43.22 9.72
C ARG A 259 -43.61 44.74 9.61
N ALA A 260 -42.98 45.37 8.61
CA ALA A 260 -43.11 46.79 8.35
C ALA A 260 -44.53 47.16 7.90
N GLU A 261 -45.15 46.36 7.03
CA GLU A 261 -46.55 46.52 6.61
C GLU A 261 -47.51 46.37 7.80
N GLU A 262 -47.34 45.34 8.64
CA GLU A 262 -48.15 45.16 9.85
C GLU A 262 -47.96 46.32 10.84
N HIS A 263 -46.74 46.85 10.97
CA HIS A 263 -46.48 48.01 11.82
C HIS A 263 -47.16 49.27 11.27
N ALA A 264 -47.07 49.51 9.97
CA ALA A 264 -47.77 50.61 9.31
C ALA A 264 -49.30 50.47 9.44
N ALA A 265 -49.84 49.27 9.28
CA ALA A 265 -51.26 48.98 9.48
C ALA A 265 -51.71 49.24 10.93
N ARG A 266 -50.88 48.85 11.92
CA ARG A 266 -51.13 49.16 13.35
C ARG A 266 -51.15 50.67 13.60
N LEU A 267 -50.17 51.42 13.09
CA LEU A 267 -50.13 52.88 13.21
C LEU A 267 -51.34 53.55 12.54
N ALA A 268 -51.76 53.05 11.37
CA ALA A 268 -52.96 53.54 10.69
C ALA A 268 -54.24 53.25 11.50
N ALA A 269 -54.34 52.05 12.09
CA ALA A 269 -55.46 51.69 12.96
C ALA A 269 -55.50 52.53 14.24
N ASP A 270 -54.35 52.77 14.88
CA ASP A 270 -54.25 53.65 16.05
C ASP A 270 -54.65 55.09 15.69
N THR A 271 -54.18 55.60 14.54
CA THR A 271 -54.57 56.92 14.03
C THR A 271 -56.08 57.00 13.78
N ALA A 272 -56.66 55.98 13.14
CA ALA A 272 -58.10 55.92 12.90
C ALA A 272 -58.91 55.85 14.21
N ARG A 273 -58.42 55.11 15.22
CA ARG A 273 -59.02 55.08 16.55
C ARG A 273 -58.98 56.45 17.21
N ASP A 274 -57.84 57.12 17.17
CA ASP A 274 -57.69 58.45 17.78
C ASP A 274 -58.57 59.49 17.10
N GLN A 275 -58.70 59.42 15.77
CA GLN A 275 -59.67 60.23 15.01
C GLN A 275 -61.11 59.93 15.41
N ALA A 276 -61.49 58.66 15.56
CA ALA A 276 -62.83 58.27 16.02
C ALA A 276 -63.12 58.77 17.44
N LEU A 277 -62.15 58.68 18.36
CA LEU A 277 -62.26 59.21 19.72
C LEU A 277 -62.35 60.74 19.73
N ALA A 278 -61.62 61.45 18.86
CA ALA A 278 -61.72 62.89 18.70
C ALA A 278 -63.11 63.30 18.19
N ALA A 279 -63.61 62.62 17.15
CA ALA A 279 -64.96 62.82 16.62
C ALA A 279 -66.05 62.53 17.68
N GLU A 280 -65.87 61.51 18.52
CA GLU A 280 -66.79 61.23 19.62
C GLU A 280 -66.79 62.36 20.68
N ARG A 281 -65.61 62.90 21.03
CA ARG A 281 -65.52 64.04 21.95
C ARG A 281 -66.19 65.28 21.36
N GLU A 282 -65.98 65.56 20.08
CA GLU A 282 -66.63 66.66 19.37
C GLU A 282 -68.15 66.49 19.34
N ALA A 283 -68.64 65.28 19.03
CA ALA A 283 -70.05 64.95 19.06
C ALA A 283 -70.66 65.12 20.47
N ARG A 284 -69.97 64.70 21.53
CA ARG A 284 -70.39 64.92 22.92
C ARG A 284 -70.45 66.41 23.27
N GLN A 285 -69.43 67.19 22.88
CA GLN A 285 -69.43 68.64 23.06
C GLN A 285 -70.60 69.32 22.33
N LEU A 286 -70.90 68.89 21.10
CA LEU A 286 -72.08 69.35 20.34
C LEU A 286 -73.38 69.00 21.07
N VAL A 287 -73.51 67.79 21.59
CA VAL A 287 -74.69 67.38 22.38
C VAL A 287 -74.82 68.26 23.64
N ASP A 288 -73.73 68.48 24.38
CA ASP A 288 -73.75 69.32 25.58
C ASP A 288 -74.08 70.78 25.25
N GLN A 289 -73.57 71.31 24.13
CA GLN A 289 -73.91 72.64 23.62
C GLN A 289 -75.39 72.73 23.24
N VAL A 290 -75.93 71.74 22.51
CA VAL A 290 -77.35 71.68 22.15
C VAL A 290 -78.23 71.57 23.39
N GLN A 291 -77.85 70.76 24.38
CA GLN A 291 -78.57 70.66 25.65
C GLN A 291 -78.54 71.97 26.43
N THR A 292 -77.39 72.66 26.48
CA THR A 292 -77.25 73.96 27.13
C THR A 292 -78.08 75.01 26.42
N ALA A 293 -78.01 75.09 25.09
CA ALA A 293 -78.83 75.98 24.27
C ALA A 293 -80.33 75.68 24.43
N SER A 294 -80.71 74.41 24.50
CA SER A 294 -82.10 74.00 24.76
C SER A 294 -82.58 74.44 26.14
N ARG A 295 -81.78 74.27 27.20
CA ARG A 295 -82.10 74.76 28.54
C ARG A 295 -82.24 76.28 28.57
N LEU A 296 -81.35 77.01 27.90
CA LEU A 296 -81.42 78.46 27.79
C LEU A 296 -82.68 78.90 27.03
N ALA A 297 -83.02 78.25 25.91
CA ALA A 297 -84.22 78.53 25.15
C ALA A 297 -85.50 78.22 25.93
N ILE A 298 -85.52 77.14 26.73
CA ILE A 298 -86.62 76.82 27.65
C ILE A 298 -86.74 77.91 28.72
N ALA A 299 -85.64 78.31 29.36
CA ALA A 299 -85.63 79.36 30.37
C ALA A 299 -86.11 80.71 29.80
N GLU A 300 -85.70 81.06 28.57
CA GLU A 300 -86.15 82.26 27.87
C GLU A 300 -87.64 82.19 27.50
N ALA A 301 -88.12 81.02 27.07
CA ALA A 301 -89.54 80.79 26.83
C ALA A 301 -90.38 80.89 28.12
N GLU A 302 -89.89 80.35 29.24
CA GLU A 302 -90.51 80.48 30.56
C GLU A 302 -90.53 81.92 31.04
N GLN A 303 -89.44 82.66 30.84
CA GLN A 303 -89.32 84.07 31.20
C GLN A 303 -90.25 84.94 30.34
N THR A 304 -90.38 84.64 29.05
CA THR A 304 -91.35 85.28 28.14
C THR A 304 -92.79 84.95 28.55
N ALA A 305 -93.08 83.71 28.93
CA ALA A 305 -94.40 83.30 29.42
C ALA A 305 -94.73 83.95 30.79
N ALA A 306 -93.74 84.14 31.66
CA ALA A 306 -93.89 84.88 32.91
C ALA A 306 -94.13 86.38 32.65
N ALA A 307 -93.40 86.98 31.71
CA ALA A 307 -93.61 88.38 31.29
C ALA A 307 -95.01 88.58 30.69
N ARG A 308 -95.50 87.66 29.85
CA ARG A 308 -96.88 87.69 29.34
C ARG A 308 -97.92 87.60 30.45
N ARG A 309 -97.74 86.68 31.42
CA ARG A 309 -98.62 86.57 32.59
C ARG A 309 -98.63 87.85 33.43
N ALA A 310 -97.47 88.46 33.64
CA ALA A 310 -97.35 89.74 34.34
C ALA A 310 -98.02 90.90 33.58
N ALA A 311 -97.91 90.92 32.24
CA ALA A 311 -98.60 91.88 31.38
C ALA A 311 -100.13 91.73 31.46
N THR A 312 -100.66 90.51 31.34
CA THR A 312 -102.11 90.25 31.48
C THR A 312 -102.63 90.61 32.88
N GLN A 313 -101.83 90.39 33.93
CA GLN A 313 -102.17 90.84 35.30
C GLN A 313 -102.06 92.36 35.47
N ALA A 314 -101.23 93.05 34.68
CA ALA A 314 -101.16 94.51 34.66
C ALA A 314 -102.36 95.10 33.91
N GLU A 315 -102.76 94.51 32.79
CA GLU A 315 -103.98 94.85 32.04
C GLU A 315 -105.22 94.65 32.91
N GLY A 316 -105.36 93.51 33.59
CA GLY A 316 -106.47 93.28 34.52
C GLY A 316 -106.49 94.24 35.72
N ARG A 317 -105.33 94.78 36.13
CA ARG A 317 -105.26 95.85 37.14
C ARG A 317 -105.62 97.21 36.57
N ALA A 318 -105.28 97.49 35.31
CA ALA A 318 -105.65 98.72 34.61
C ALA A 318 -107.16 98.78 34.35
N GLU A 319 -107.78 97.70 33.89
CA GLU A 319 -109.24 97.61 33.71
C GLU A 319 -110.00 97.78 35.04
N LEU A 320 -109.49 97.20 36.13
CA LEU A 320 -110.07 97.37 37.46
C LEU A 320 -109.91 98.81 38.00
N ALA A 321 -108.81 99.49 37.64
CA ALA A 321 -108.58 100.89 37.98
C ALA A 321 -109.47 101.83 37.15
N GLU A 322 -109.69 101.51 35.88
CA GLU A 322 -110.60 102.24 34.98
C GLU A 322 -112.05 102.09 35.44
N ALA A 323 -112.50 100.87 35.76
CA ALA A 323 -113.84 100.63 36.33
C ALA A 323 -114.06 101.38 37.66
N ARG A 324 -113.02 101.51 38.50
CA ARG A 324 -113.07 102.33 39.72
C ARG A 324 -113.13 103.83 39.41
N ALA A 325 -112.39 104.30 38.41
CA ALA A 325 -112.42 105.70 37.98
C ALA A 325 -113.80 106.08 37.40
N THR A 326 -114.43 105.20 36.62
CA THR A 326 -115.79 105.43 36.09
C THR A 326 -116.83 105.44 37.21
N ALA A 327 -116.78 104.48 38.13
CA ALA A 327 -117.69 104.45 39.29
C ALA A 327 -117.54 105.70 40.19
N GLN A 328 -116.32 106.23 40.31
CA GLN A 328 -116.03 107.44 41.06
C GLN A 328 -116.48 108.72 40.33
N ALA A 329 -116.40 108.75 38.99
CA ALA A 329 -116.97 109.81 38.18
C ALA A 329 -118.51 109.86 38.28
N ASP A 330 -119.18 108.71 38.26
CA ASP A 330 -120.64 108.62 38.41
C ASP A 330 -121.11 109.09 39.80
N LEU A 331 -120.34 108.81 40.85
CA LEU A 331 -120.60 109.33 42.21
C LEU A 331 -120.47 110.86 42.27
N VAL A 332 -119.48 111.44 41.59
CA VAL A 332 -119.30 112.91 41.52
C VAL A 332 -120.44 113.56 40.73
N THR A 333 -120.86 112.97 39.60
CA THR A 333 -122.02 113.47 38.83
C THR A 333 -123.33 113.38 39.64
N ALA A 334 -123.52 112.32 40.43
CA ALA A 334 -124.68 112.15 41.31
C ALA A 334 -124.66 113.08 42.54
N ALA A 335 -123.47 113.51 42.99
CA ALA A 335 -123.30 114.52 44.04
C ALA A 335 -123.57 115.94 43.51
N ASN A 336 -123.08 116.28 42.31
CA ASN A 336 -123.33 117.58 41.67
C ASN A 336 -124.81 117.80 41.36
N ARG A 337 -125.53 116.77 40.86
CA ARG A 337 -127.00 116.85 40.67
C ARG A 337 -127.79 117.00 41.98
N ARG A 338 -127.21 116.64 43.13
CA ARG A 338 -127.80 116.87 44.46
C ARG A 338 -127.50 118.28 44.96
N ALA A 339 -126.32 118.82 44.67
CA ALA A 339 -125.95 120.20 44.95
C ALA A 339 -126.79 121.20 44.14
N GLU A 340 -126.99 120.98 42.83
CA GLU A 340 -127.83 121.84 41.98
C GLU A 340 -129.31 121.87 42.44
N ARG A 341 -129.83 120.75 42.97
CA ARG A 341 -131.19 120.71 43.55
C ARG A 341 -131.27 121.47 44.87
N ALA A 342 -130.19 121.45 45.67
CA ALA A 342 -130.10 122.20 46.92
C ALA A 342 -129.99 123.71 46.67
N GLU A 343 -129.20 124.13 45.68
CA GLU A 343 -129.08 125.53 45.23
C GLU A 343 -130.42 126.05 44.69
N SER A 344 -131.11 125.28 43.84
CA SER A 344 -132.45 125.65 43.34
C SER A 344 -133.51 125.80 44.44
N THR A 345 -133.37 125.11 45.58
CA THR A 345 -134.23 125.30 46.76
C THR A 345 -133.85 126.50 47.61
N VAL A 346 -132.57 126.88 47.64
CA VAL A 346 -132.08 128.08 48.34
C VAL A 346 -132.51 129.34 47.57
N ASP A 347 -132.36 129.36 46.25
CA ASP A 347 -132.77 130.50 45.41
C ASP A 347 -134.29 130.77 45.52
N ARG A 348 -135.11 129.70 45.54
CA ARG A 348 -136.56 129.82 45.74
C ARG A 348 -136.94 130.26 47.15
N ALA A 349 -136.13 129.94 48.16
CA ALA A 349 -136.35 130.40 49.53
C ALA A 349 -135.97 131.88 49.70
N GLU A 350 -134.88 132.33 49.07
CA GLU A 350 -134.44 133.73 49.09
C GLU A 350 -135.39 134.67 48.33
N GLU A 351 -135.91 134.25 47.17
CA GLU A 351 -136.93 135.01 46.44
C GLU A 351 -138.27 135.14 47.20
N SER A 352 -138.61 134.15 48.04
CA SER A 352 -139.81 134.21 48.91
C SER A 352 -139.59 135.13 50.11
N ALA A 353 -138.37 135.16 50.66
CA ALA A 353 -138.01 136.02 51.78
C ALA A 353 -137.90 137.48 51.36
N GLN A 354 -137.49 137.77 50.12
CA GLN A 354 -137.41 139.13 49.60
C GLN A 354 -138.81 139.72 49.34
N ARG A 355 -139.73 138.95 48.74
CA ARG A 355 -141.14 139.37 48.55
C ARG A 355 -141.85 139.67 49.87
N ALA A 356 -141.58 138.90 50.92
CA ALA A 356 -142.14 139.15 52.26
C ALA A 356 -141.55 140.39 52.96
N ARG A 357 -140.35 140.84 52.58
CA ARG A 357 -139.75 142.10 53.09
C ARG A 357 -140.35 143.31 52.39
N ASP A 358 -140.59 143.21 51.08
CA ASP A 358 -141.16 144.29 50.28
C ASP A 358 -142.64 144.53 50.68
N GLU A 359 -143.43 143.48 50.92
CA GLU A 359 -144.80 143.61 51.45
C GLU A 359 -144.84 144.22 52.87
N ARG A 360 -143.82 143.96 53.70
CA ARG A 360 -143.69 144.60 55.02
C ARG A 360 -143.32 146.08 54.93
N ALA A 361 -142.53 146.46 53.92
CA ALA A 361 -142.16 147.85 53.69
C ALA A 361 -143.37 148.67 53.21
N ASP A 362 -144.19 148.11 52.33
CA ASP A 362 -145.41 148.77 51.83
C ASP A 362 -146.47 148.96 52.95
N LEU A 363 -146.65 147.96 53.82
CA LEU A 363 -147.52 148.06 55.00
C LEU A 363 -147.02 149.07 56.04
N ALA A 364 -145.70 149.25 56.18
CA ALA A 364 -145.12 150.24 57.09
C ALA A 364 -145.33 151.68 56.59
N VAL A 365 -145.37 151.88 55.28
CA VAL A 365 -145.66 153.20 54.68
C VAL A 365 -147.13 153.56 54.83
N GLU A 366 -148.07 152.63 54.64
CA GLU A 366 -149.50 152.88 54.88
C GLU A 366 -149.82 153.24 56.34
N LEU A 367 -149.14 152.58 57.30
CA LEU A 367 -149.25 152.91 58.72
C LEU A 367 -148.75 154.33 59.04
N ALA A 368 -147.74 154.82 58.31
CA ALA A 368 -147.22 156.18 58.48
C ALA A 368 -148.19 157.25 57.95
N THR A 369 -148.93 156.97 56.88
CA THR A 369 -149.96 157.87 56.32
C THR A 369 -151.17 157.99 57.25
N VAL A 370 -151.59 156.90 57.89
CA VAL A 370 -152.70 156.90 58.86
C VAL A 370 -152.32 157.64 60.15
N ARG A 371 -151.08 157.47 60.63
CA ARG A 371 -150.62 158.12 61.87
C ARG A 371 -150.55 159.64 61.74
N ARG A 372 -150.14 160.14 60.57
CA ARG A 372 -150.03 161.58 60.32
C ARG A 372 -151.40 162.26 60.12
N ALA A 373 -152.41 161.52 59.64
CA ALA A 373 -153.79 162.00 59.59
C ALA A 373 -154.39 162.19 61.00
N LEU A 374 -153.95 161.40 61.99
CA LEU A 374 -154.41 161.45 63.38
C LEU A 374 -153.82 162.64 64.16
N GLU A 375 -152.55 162.97 63.92
CA GLU A 375 -151.89 164.15 64.52
C GLU A 375 -152.49 165.47 64.00
N GLY A 376 -152.99 165.48 62.76
CA GLY A 376 -153.74 166.61 62.21
C GLY A 376 -155.09 166.85 62.91
N ALA A 377 -155.64 165.90 63.64
CA ALA A 377 -156.92 166.05 64.35
C ALA A 377 -156.74 166.55 65.79
N THR A 378 -155.64 166.19 66.46
CA THR A 378 -155.43 166.46 67.89
C THR A 378 -155.02 167.90 68.17
N THR A 379 -154.20 168.53 67.33
CA THR A 379 -153.72 169.90 67.62
C THR A 379 -154.76 170.98 67.30
N ARG A 380 -155.77 170.66 66.46
CA ARG A 380 -156.96 171.51 66.28
C ARG A 380 -157.82 171.58 67.55
N ALA A 381 -157.69 170.63 68.48
CA ALA A 381 -158.43 170.62 69.75
C ALA A 381 -157.77 171.49 70.85
N THR A 382 -156.44 171.66 70.83
CA THR A 382 -155.71 172.49 71.82
C THR A 382 -155.72 173.99 71.51
N ARG A 383 -156.23 174.39 70.33
CA ARG A 383 -156.49 175.78 69.96
C ARG A 383 -157.77 176.36 70.61
N ALA A 384 -158.56 175.56 71.32
CA ALA A 384 -159.90 175.94 71.78
C ALA A 384 -160.06 176.09 73.31
N THR A 385 -159.09 175.66 74.14
CA THR A 385 -159.37 175.38 75.58
C THR A 385 -158.59 176.21 76.61
N ARG A 386 -157.84 177.25 76.22
CA ARG A 386 -157.18 178.09 77.24
C ARG A 386 -157.14 179.58 76.90
N ALA A 387 -158.29 180.09 76.48
CA ALA A 387 -158.66 181.50 76.52
C ALA A 387 -159.32 181.91 77.86
N GLU A 388 -159.70 180.99 78.75
CA GLU A 388 -160.52 181.32 79.93
C GLU A 388 -160.22 180.41 81.14
N ASN A 389 -159.14 180.68 81.90
CA ASN A 389 -159.16 180.65 83.38
C ASN A 389 -157.79 180.99 83.99
N PRO A 390 -157.72 181.91 84.97
CA PRO A 390 -156.55 182.75 85.19
C PRO A 390 -155.68 182.29 86.37
N GLN A 391 -154.38 182.58 86.27
CA GLN A 391 -153.36 182.59 87.34
C GLN A 391 -152.94 181.26 88.01
N GLY A 392 -151.61 181.04 87.99
CA GLY A 392 -150.74 180.53 89.07
C GLY A 392 -150.94 179.08 89.54
N ASP A 393 -149.93 178.34 89.97
CA ASP A 393 -148.51 178.62 90.12
C ASP A 393 -147.77 177.27 90.33
N ARG A 394 -146.60 177.17 89.70
CA ARG A 394 -145.30 176.63 90.16
C ARG A 394 -145.18 175.46 91.15
N ALA A 395 -144.34 174.50 90.75
CA ALA A 395 -142.89 174.61 91.03
C ALA A 395 -142.12 174.66 89.69
#